data_AF-A0A392NKB5-F1
#
_entry.id   AF-A0A392NKB5-F1
#
_cell.length_a   1.000
_cell.length_b   1.000
_cell.length_c   1.000
_cell.angle_alpha   90.00
_cell.angle_beta   90.00
_cell.angle_gamma   90.00
#
_symmetry.space_group_name_H-M   'P 1'
#
loop_
_entity.id
_entity.type
_entity.pdbx_description
1 polymer ?
#
loop_
_entity_poly.entity_id
_entity_poly.type
_entity_poly.pdbx_seq_one_letter_code
_entity_poly.pdbx_strand_id
1 'polypeptide(L)'
;DEGTAFNTSKNSIVAVEFDSFANEWDPQGNTPHIGIDINTIESSITVDWPIDRQQEGSIGKARITYIAASKELSVLVTYPNDPIKEEVGVSYPVDFADILSEWVLVGFSGATGQLAETHDILSWSFASNL
;
A
#
# COMPACT_ATOMS: atom_id res chain seq x y z
N ASP A 1 12.43 10.05 8.92
CA ASP A 1 12.73 11.44 9.33
C ASP A 1 11.76 12.32 8.59
N GLU A 2 10.99 13.15 9.30
CA GLU A 2 9.93 13.98 8.69
C GLU A 2 10.48 14.84 7.55
N GLY A 3 11.77 15.21 7.61
CA GLY A 3 12.43 16.01 6.58
C GLY A 3 12.59 15.36 5.19
N THR A 4 12.44 14.02 5.08
CA THR A 4 12.48 13.32 3.78
C THR A 4 11.14 12.73 3.38
N ALA A 5 10.29 12.34 4.34
CA ALA A 5 9.02 11.66 4.06
C ALA A 5 8.11 12.44 3.09
N PHE A 6 8.08 13.77 3.21
CA PHE A 6 7.27 14.65 2.36
C PHE A 6 8.00 15.22 1.13
N ASN A 7 9.29 14.91 0.97
CA ASN A 7 10.11 15.50 -0.08
C ASN A 7 10.24 14.55 -1.27
N THR A 8 9.36 14.74 -2.25
CA THR A 8 9.32 13.93 -3.49
C THR A 8 10.62 13.88 -4.28
N SER A 9 11.48 14.90 -4.15
CA SER A 9 12.78 14.93 -4.84
C SER A 9 13.89 14.14 -4.14
N LYS A 10 13.68 13.78 -2.87
CA LYS A 10 14.66 13.03 -2.06
C LYS A 10 14.36 11.54 -1.98
N ASN A 11 13.22 11.11 -2.51
CA ASN A 11 12.80 9.72 -2.50
C ASN A 11 12.73 9.19 -3.94
N SER A 12 12.98 7.89 -4.09
CA SER A 12 12.74 7.14 -5.33
C SER A 12 12.13 5.81 -4.90
N ILE A 13 10.84 5.85 -4.62
CA ILE A 13 10.06 4.74 -4.08
C ILE A 13 8.63 4.81 -4.60
N VAL A 14 8.10 3.64 -4.95
CA VAL A 14 6.68 3.41 -5.13
C VAL A 14 6.28 2.38 -4.10
N ALA A 15 5.28 2.71 -3.28
CA ALA A 15 4.74 1.79 -2.29
C ALA A 15 3.22 1.64 -2.43
N VAL A 16 2.73 0.49 -2.02
CA VAL A 16 1.32 0.28 -1.69
C VAL A 16 1.28 0.17 -0.18
N GLU A 17 0.60 1.09 0.48
CA GLU A 17 0.47 1.10 1.93
C GLU A 17 -0.84 0.46 2.39
N PHE A 18 -0.78 -0.14 3.57
CA PHE A 18 -1.91 -0.67 4.32
C PHE A 18 -1.89 0.06 5.65
N ASP A 19 -2.47 1.24 5.69
CA ASP A 19 -2.37 2.12 6.83
C ASP A 19 -3.50 1.82 7.82
N SER A 20 -3.11 1.30 8.98
CA SER A 20 -4.00 0.97 10.09
C SER A 20 -4.32 2.17 10.99
N PHE A 21 -3.62 3.31 10.82
CA PHE A 21 -3.75 4.48 11.69
C PHE A 21 -3.70 5.79 10.90
N ALA A 22 -4.86 6.44 10.80
CA ALA A 22 -4.93 7.71 10.09
C ALA A 22 -4.14 8.84 10.78
N ASN A 23 -3.36 9.55 9.99
CA ASN A 23 -2.54 10.70 10.34
C ASN A 23 -3.03 12.00 9.66
N GLU A 24 -2.52 13.15 10.11
CA GLU A 24 -2.96 14.46 9.61
C GLU A 24 -2.60 14.72 8.14
N TRP A 25 -1.66 13.96 7.58
CA TRP A 25 -1.22 14.08 6.20
C TRP A 25 -1.99 13.19 5.23
N ASP A 26 -2.91 12.34 5.71
CA ASP A 26 -3.61 11.42 4.83
C ASP A 26 -4.66 12.15 3.98
N PRO A 27 -4.74 11.85 2.67
CA PRO A 27 -5.53 12.62 1.73
C PRO A 27 -7.05 12.43 1.89
N GLN A 28 -7.52 11.34 2.52
CA GLN A 28 -8.95 11.08 2.73
C GLN A 28 -9.25 10.56 4.14
N GLY A 29 -9.74 11.45 5.00
CA GLY A 29 -10.43 11.11 6.24
C GLY A 29 -9.54 10.60 7.38
N ASN A 30 -10.17 10.40 8.54
CA ASN A 30 -9.51 9.86 9.74
C ASN A 30 -9.86 8.38 9.90
N THR A 31 -9.60 7.57 8.87
CA THR A 31 -9.90 6.14 8.87
C THR A 31 -8.74 5.32 8.30
N PRO A 32 -8.58 4.07 8.75
CA PRO A 32 -7.66 3.13 8.10
C PRO A 32 -7.92 3.05 6.60
N HIS A 33 -6.86 2.95 5.81
CA HIS A 33 -6.95 2.99 4.36
C HIS A 33 -5.86 2.16 3.67
N ILE A 34 -6.09 1.91 2.39
CA ILE A 34 -5.07 1.37 1.48
C ILE A 34 -4.71 2.48 0.51
N GLY A 35 -3.41 2.70 0.32
CA GLY A 35 -2.87 3.83 -0.41
C GLY A 35 -1.84 3.45 -1.47
N ILE A 36 -1.56 4.38 -2.38
CA ILE A 36 -0.47 4.28 -3.36
C ILE A 36 0.42 5.51 -3.22
N ASP A 37 1.66 5.27 -2.78
CA ASP A 37 2.63 6.29 -2.44
C ASP A 37 3.65 6.45 -3.56
N ILE A 38 3.84 7.67 -4.03
CA ILE A 38 4.82 8.00 -5.06
C ILE A 38 5.79 9.03 -4.50
N ASN A 39 6.99 8.58 -4.09
CA ASN A 39 8.06 9.40 -3.51
C ASN A 39 7.67 10.24 -2.27
N THR A 40 6.51 10.04 -1.66
CA THR A 40 6.09 10.72 -0.43
C THR A 40 5.17 9.81 0.37
N ILE A 41 5.10 10.02 1.69
CA ILE A 41 4.14 9.36 2.58
C ILE A 41 2.69 9.85 2.36
N GLU A 42 2.51 10.99 1.70
CA GLU A 42 1.19 11.44 1.29
C GLU A 42 0.73 10.65 0.05
N SER A 43 -0.14 9.67 0.29
CA SER A 43 -0.74 8.83 -0.75
C SER A 43 -1.29 9.64 -1.93
N SER A 44 -1.00 9.20 -3.16
CA SER A 44 -1.56 9.80 -4.39
C SER A 44 -3.04 9.45 -4.60
N ILE A 45 -3.46 8.31 -4.05
CA ILE A 45 -4.85 7.89 -3.98
C ILE A 45 -5.03 6.92 -2.81
N THR A 46 -6.19 6.97 -2.17
CA THR A 46 -6.56 6.06 -1.10
C THR A 46 -7.93 5.45 -1.33
N VAL A 47 -8.20 4.34 -0.63
CA VAL A 47 -9.52 3.75 -0.48
C VAL A 47 -9.72 3.32 0.97
N ASP A 48 -10.91 3.54 1.52
CA ASP A 48 -11.26 3.12 2.88
C ASP A 48 -10.98 1.63 3.07
N TRP A 49 -10.27 1.30 4.14
CA TRP A 49 -9.93 -0.07 4.50
C TRP A 49 -10.72 -0.48 5.74
N PRO A 50 -11.73 -1.36 5.63
CA PRO A 50 -12.59 -1.74 6.75
C PRO A 50 -11.93 -2.77 7.67
N ILE A 51 -10.65 -2.57 8.01
CA ILE A 51 -9.86 -3.50 8.83
C ILE A 51 -10.47 -3.70 10.21
N ASP A 52 -11.04 -2.64 10.80
CA ASP A 52 -11.70 -2.67 12.11
C ASP A 52 -12.98 -3.53 12.12
N ARG A 53 -13.52 -3.88 10.94
CA ARG A 53 -14.69 -4.77 10.81
C ARG A 53 -14.30 -6.24 10.65
N GLN A 54 -13.05 -6.51 10.35
CA GLN A 54 -12.56 -7.88 10.20
C GLN A 54 -12.41 -8.54 11.57
N GLN A 55 -12.66 -9.84 11.64
CA GLN A 55 -12.42 -10.62 12.84
C GLN A 55 -10.92 -10.68 13.17
N GLU A 56 -10.61 -10.73 14.45
CA GLU A 56 -9.25 -10.98 14.91
C GLU A 56 -8.74 -12.32 14.34
N GLY A 57 -7.54 -12.32 13.76
CA GLY A 57 -6.97 -13.48 13.06
C GLY A 57 -7.42 -13.65 11.60
N SER A 58 -8.22 -12.72 11.06
CA SER A 58 -8.50 -12.67 9.63
C SER A 58 -7.21 -12.47 8.82
N ILE A 59 -7.06 -13.26 7.76
CA ILE A 59 -5.85 -13.30 6.92
C ILE A 59 -6.16 -12.52 5.66
N GLY A 60 -5.57 -11.34 5.53
CA GLY A 60 -5.63 -10.55 4.30
C GLY A 60 -4.84 -11.20 3.16
N LYS A 61 -5.38 -11.13 1.95
CA LYS A 61 -4.67 -11.46 0.71
C LYS A 61 -4.63 -10.25 -0.19
N ALA A 62 -3.44 -9.65 -0.31
CA ALA A 62 -3.17 -8.56 -1.22
C ALA A 62 -2.64 -9.08 -2.57
N ARG A 63 -3.16 -8.55 -3.67
CA ARG A 63 -2.65 -8.72 -5.02
C ARG A 63 -2.32 -7.36 -5.60
N ILE A 64 -1.04 -7.14 -5.87
CA ILE A 64 -0.54 -5.91 -6.51
C ILE A 64 -0.17 -6.25 -7.95
N THR A 65 -0.65 -5.46 -8.90
CA THR A 65 -0.39 -5.64 -10.33
C THR A 65 0.03 -4.30 -10.93
N TYR A 66 1.14 -4.30 -11.68
CA TYR A 66 1.52 -3.19 -12.53
C TYR A 66 1.40 -3.61 -14.00
N ILE A 67 0.67 -2.83 -14.79
CA ILE A 67 0.54 -3.04 -16.24
C ILE A 67 1.29 -1.95 -16.96
N ALA A 68 2.50 -2.24 -17.46
CA ALA A 68 3.37 -1.26 -18.11
C ALA A 68 2.75 -0.61 -19.36
N ALA A 69 1.94 -1.36 -20.13
CA ALA A 69 1.29 -0.85 -21.33
C ALA A 69 0.30 0.28 -21.06
N SER A 70 -0.42 0.20 -19.93
CA SER A 70 -1.35 1.25 -19.48
C SER A 70 -0.75 2.18 -18.42
N LYS A 71 0.46 1.86 -17.92
CA LYS A 71 1.13 2.57 -16.81
C LYS A 71 0.21 2.64 -15.59
N GLU A 72 -0.38 1.52 -15.21
CA GLU A 72 -1.37 1.45 -14.13
C GLU A 72 -0.90 0.49 -13.04
N LEU A 73 -0.85 1.01 -11.80
CA LEU A 73 -0.62 0.22 -10.60
C LEU A 73 -1.95 0.00 -9.89
N SER A 74 -2.27 -1.26 -9.60
CA SER A 74 -3.49 -1.65 -8.91
C SER A 74 -3.19 -2.54 -7.72
N VAL A 75 -3.92 -2.35 -6.63
CA VAL A 75 -3.97 -3.25 -5.47
C VAL A 75 -5.39 -3.74 -5.26
N LEU A 76 -5.52 -5.02 -4.92
CA LEU A 76 -6.76 -5.65 -4.46
C LEU A 76 -6.50 -6.45 -3.20
N VAL A 77 -7.32 -6.27 -2.17
CA VAL A 77 -7.27 -6.97 -0.90
C VAL A 77 -8.56 -7.72 -0.67
N THR A 78 -8.44 -8.96 -0.18
CA THR A 78 -9.58 -9.80 0.19
C THR A 78 -9.33 -10.50 1.53
N TYR A 79 -10.40 -10.85 2.23
CA TYR A 79 -10.37 -11.59 3.50
C TYR A 79 -11.08 -12.93 3.37
N PRO A 80 -10.43 -13.95 2.78
CA PRO A 80 -11.10 -15.21 2.44
C PRO A 80 -11.53 -16.05 3.65
N ASN A 81 -10.92 -15.90 4.83
CA ASN A 81 -11.31 -16.60 6.05
C ASN A 81 -12.32 -15.84 6.92
N ASP A 82 -12.61 -14.57 6.60
CA ASP A 82 -13.59 -13.77 7.34
C ASP A 82 -15.02 -14.08 6.88
N PRO A 83 -16.03 -14.16 7.79
CA PRO A 83 -17.43 -14.24 7.39
C PRO A 83 -17.90 -13.07 6.52
N ILE A 84 -17.34 -11.88 6.74
CA ILE A 84 -17.59 -10.67 5.95
C ILE A 84 -16.62 -10.67 4.77
N LYS A 85 -17.15 -10.94 3.58
CA LYS A 85 -16.37 -10.91 2.33
C LYS A 85 -16.23 -9.48 1.83
N GLU A 86 -15.32 -8.74 2.44
CA GLU A 86 -14.88 -7.45 1.90
C GLU A 86 -13.83 -7.66 0.80
N GLU A 87 -13.98 -6.93 -0.29
CA GLU A 87 -13.00 -6.79 -1.35
C GLU A 87 -12.74 -5.29 -1.54
N VAL A 88 -11.49 -4.88 -1.36
CA VAL A 88 -11.09 -3.48 -1.38
C VAL A 88 -9.94 -3.31 -2.35
N GLY A 89 -10.03 -2.34 -3.25
CA GLY A 89 -8.98 -2.10 -4.20
C GLY A 89 -8.97 -0.68 -4.72
N VAL A 90 -7.78 -0.25 -5.12
CA VAL A 90 -7.54 1.07 -5.70
C VAL A 90 -6.53 0.92 -6.82
N SER A 91 -6.63 1.79 -7.82
CA SER A 91 -5.69 1.84 -8.94
C SER A 91 -5.24 3.28 -9.19
N TYR A 92 -4.00 3.44 -9.61
CA TYR A 92 -3.41 4.74 -9.89
C TYR A 92 -2.58 4.70 -11.17
N PRO A 93 -2.77 5.65 -12.10
CA PRO A 93 -1.91 5.78 -13.26
C PRO A 93 -0.54 6.34 -12.85
N VAL A 94 0.51 5.55 -13.03
CA VAL A 94 1.90 5.91 -12.73
C VAL A 94 2.86 5.24 -13.71
N ASP A 95 3.78 6.04 -14.26
CA ASP A 95 4.90 5.52 -15.03
C ASP A 95 6.08 5.21 -14.10
N PHE A 96 6.42 3.94 -13.93
CA PHE A 96 7.57 3.56 -13.09
C PHE A 96 8.90 4.07 -13.67
N ALA A 97 9.01 4.24 -14.99
CA ALA A 97 10.23 4.72 -15.63
C ALA A 97 10.54 6.19 -15.31
N ASP A 98 9.53 6.98 -14.94
CA ASP A 98 9.71 8.39 -14.55
C ASP A 98 10.12 8.54 -13.07
N ILE A 99 9.99 7.48 -12.27
CA ILE A 99 10.08 7.52 -10.80
C ILE A 99 11.24 6.68 -10.27
N LEU A 100 11.42 5.48 -10.83
CA LEU A 100 12.34 4.45 -10.33
C LEU A 100 13.53 4.29 -11.26
N SER A 101 14.65 3.83 -10.70
CA SER A 101 15.79 3.39 -11.50
C SER A 101 15.49 2.08 -12.24
N GLU A 102 16.27 1.76 -13.27
CA GLU A 102 16.14 0.49 -14.03
C GLU A 102 16.25 -0.75 -13.12
N TRP A 103 17.04 -0.65 -12.05
CA TRP A 103 17.24 -1.70 -11.07
C TRP A 103 16.63 -1.29 -9.73
N VAL A 104 15.70 -2.11 -9.23
CA VAL A 104 15.00 -1.88 -7.97
C VAL A 104 15.06 -3.11 -7.07
N LEU A 105 14.82 -2.89 -5.79
CA LEU A 105 14.53 -3.95 -4.83
C LEU A 105 13.02 -3.97 -4.57
N VAL A 106 12.48 -5.17 -4.41
CA VAL A 106 11.07 -5.39 -4.04
C VAL A 106 11.02 -6.08 -2.69
N GLY A 107 10.08 -5.68 -1.85
CA GLY A 107 9.97 -6.23 -0.50
C GLY A 107 8.84 -5.61 0.30
N PHE A 108 8.90 -5.82 1.61
CA PHE A 108 7.93 -5.33 2.57
C PHE A 108 8.62 -4.46 3.60
N SER A 109 7.88 -3.49 4.13
CA SER A 109 8.23 -2.73 5.30
C SER A 109 7.06 -2.78 6.27
N GLY A 110 7.35 -2.74 7.57
CA GLY A 110 6.35 -2.69 8.64
C GLY A 110 6.86 -1.78 9.74
N ALA A 111 5.98 -0.95 10.28
CA ALA A 111 6.31 0.01 11.32
C ALA A 111 5.16 0.10 12.31
N THR A 112 5.47 0.51 13.52
CA THR A 112 4.48 0.71 14.58
C THR A 112 4.78 2.00 15.32
N GLY A 113 3.78 2.55 16.00
CA GLY A 113 3.86 3.82 16.72
C GLY A 113 3.77 3.63 18.23
N GLN A 114 3.00 4.51 18.88
CA GLN A 114 2.68 4.36 20.31
C GLN A 114 1.74 3.19 20.57
N LEU A 115 0.84 2.91 19.62
CA LEU A 115 0.02 1.71 19.59
C LEU A 115 0.78 0.62 18.81
N ALA A 116 0.82 -0.58 19.39
CA ALA A 116 1.59 -1.70 18.86
C ALA A 116 0.74 -2.65 18.04
N GLU A 117 1.27 -3.09 16.89
CA GLU A 117 0.72 -4.18 16.09
C GLU A 117 1.86 -5.01 15.47
N THR A 118 1.55 -6.21 15.01
CA THR A 118 2.49 -7.10 14.31
C THR A 118 2.12 -7.23 12.85
N HIS A 119 3.11 -7.13 11.96
CA HIS A 119 2.94 -7.27 10.51
C HIS A 119 3.57 -8.58 10.01
N ASP A 120 2.77 -9.65 9.94
CA ASP A 120 3.26 -10.98 9.56
C ASP A 120 2.97 -11.30 8.07
N ILE A 121 4.03 -11.59 7.32
CA ILE A 121 3.91 -12.07 5.94
C ILE A 121 3.87 -13.61 5.94
N LEU A 122 2.68 -14.19 5.74
CA LEU A 122 2.49 -15.65 5.74
C LEU A 122 2.98 -16.33 4.46
N SER A 123 2.91 -15.63 3.33
CA SER A 123 3.37 -16.13 2.03
C SER A 123 3.57 -14.97 1.06
N TRP A 124 4.53 -15.10 0.15
CA TRP A 124 4.75 -14.13 -0.92
C TRP A 124 5.15 -14.81 -2.22
N SER A 125 4.66 -14.28 -3.33
CA SER A 125 5.07 -14.63 -4.68
C SER A 125 5.23 -13.36 -5.50
N PHE A 126 6.29 -13.29 -6.29
CA PHE A 126 6.56 -12.17 -7.19
C PHE A 126 6.87 -12.69 -8.59
N ALA A 127 6.32 -12.03 -9.61
CA ALA A 127 6.60 -12.32 -11.01
C ALA A 127 6.62 -11.00 -11.80
N SER A 128 7.56 -10.90 -12.72
CA SER A 128 7.70 -9.77 -13.63
C SER A 128 8.11 -10.31 -15.01
N ASN A 129 7.61 -9.68 -16.07
CA ASN A 129 7.97 -9.93 -17.45
C ASN A 129 8.17 -8.60 -18.20
N LEU A 130 8.82 -8.68 -19.34
CA LEU A 130 9.02 -7.57 -20.29
C LEU A 130 7.81 -7.44 -21.22
#